data_AF-A0A929SGC5-F1
#
_entry.id   AF-A0A929SGC5-F1
#
_cell.length_a   1.000
_cell.length_b   1.000
_cell.length_c   1.000
_cell.angle_alpha   90.00
_cell.angle_beta   90.00
_cell.angle_gamma   90.00
#
_symmetry.space_group_name_H-M   'P 1'
#
loop_
_entity.id
_entity.type
_entity.pdbx_description
1 polymer ?
#
loop_
_entity_poly.entity_id
_entity_poly.type
_entity_poly.pdbx_seq_one_letter_code
_entity_poly.pdbx_strand_id
1 'polypeptide(L)' 'MPLLDSFKVDHTRMNAPGVRLAKSMRTKSGDKISVYDLRFCRPNLEIMSERGTHTLEHLFAG' A
#
# COMPACT_ATOMS: atom_id res chain seq x y z
N MET A 1 12.42 -17.24 0.01
CA MET A 1 11.15 -16.53 0.22
C MET A 1 10.67 -15.99 -1.11
N PRO A 2 9.37 -16.12 -1.48
CA PRO A 2 8.87 -15.47 -2.69
C PRO A 2 9.05 -13.95 -2.59
N LEU A 3 9.48 -13.32 -3.68
CA LEU A 3 9.71 -11.88 -3.73
C LEU A 3 8.39 -11.13 -3.58
N LEU A 4 8.29 -10.26 -2.56
CA LEU A 4 7.09 -9.46 -2.31
C LEU A 4 6.89 -8.42 -3.43
N ASP A 5 5.66 -8.22 -3.88
CA ASP A 5 5.36 -7.36 -5.04
C ASP A 5 5.73 -5.88 -4.82
N SER A 6 5.80 -5.42 -3.56
CA SER A 6 6.31 -4.09 -3.23
C SER A 6 7.77 -3.89 -3.64
N PHE A 7 8.63 -4.91 -3.51
CA PHE A 7 10.06 -4.80 -3.84
C PHE A 7 10.35 -4.72 -5.34
N LYS A 8 9.33 -4.92 -6.19
CA LYS A 8 9.46 -4.81 -7.65
C LYS A 8 9.16 -3.41 -8.17
N VAL A 9 8.81 -2.46 -7.29
CA VAL A 9 8.44 -1.09 -7.66
C VAL A 9 9.59 -0.14 -7.33
N ASP A 10 9.89 0.75 -8.27
CA ASP A 10 10.86 1.82 -8.05
C ASP A 10 10.24 2.93 -7.18
N HIS A 11 10.65 2.97 -5.91
CA HIS A 11 10.16 3.94 -4.93
C HIS A 11 10.75 5.35 -5.13
N THR A 12 11.83 5.50 -5.90
CA THR A 12 12.44 6.82 -6.17
C THR A 12 11.62 7.64 -7.18
N ARG A 13 10.85 6.94 -8.03
CA ARG A 13 9.97 7.53 -9.06
C ARG A 13 8.49 7.51 -8.67
N MET A 14 8.17 7.05 -7.45
CA MET A 14 6.80 6.94 -6.99
C MET A 14 6.29 8.29 -6.49
N ASN A 15 5.24 8.79 -7.12
CA ASN A 15 4.54 10.00 -6.69
C ASN A 15 3.60 9.68 -5.52
N ALA A 16 3.49 10.63 -4.58
CA ALA A 16 2.51 10.61 -3.50
C ALA A 16 1.93 12.02 -3.32
N PRO A 17 0.64 12.15 -2.93
CA PRO A 17 -0.28 11.06 -2.62
C PRO A 17 -0.80 10.32 -3.88
N GLY A 18 -1.12 9.03 -3.76
CA GLY A 18 -1.58 8.23 -4.90
C GLY A 18 -2.16 6.85 -4.54
N VAL A 19 -2.91 6.27 -5.48
CA VAL A 19 -3.51 4.93 -5.37
C VAL A 19 -2.97 4.04 -6.48
N ARG A 20 -2.53 2.82 -6.14
CA ARG A 20 -2.01 1.85 -7.10
C ARG A 20 -2.52 0.45 -6.79
N LEU A 21 -2.89 -0.32 -7.82
CA LEU A 21 -3.14 -1.75 -7.67
C LEU A 21 -1.79 -2.47 -7.43
N ALA A 22 -1.57 -2.92 -6.20
CA ALA A 22 -0.31 -3.52 -5.78
C ALA A 22 -0.22 -5.01 -6.14
N LYS A 23 -1.34 -5.73 -5.98
CA LYS A 23 -1.41 -7.16 -6.25
C LYS A 23 -2.83 -7.54 -6.64
N SER A 24 -2.96 -8.43 -7.60
CA SER A 24 -4.20 -9.14 -7.88
C SER A 24 -3.94 -10.63 -7.74
N MET A 25 -4.82 -11.34 -7.06
CA MET A 25 -4.72 -12.78 -6.87
C MET A 25 -6.11 -13.42 -6.91
N ARG A 26 -6.14 -14.74 -7.12
CA ARG A 26 -7.36 -15.54 -7.05
C ARG A 26 -7.26 -16.56 -5.93
N THR A 27 -8.35 -16.77 -5.20
CA THR A 27 -8.45 -17.87 -4.22
C THR A 27 -8.55 -19.20 -4.96
N LYS A 28 -8.33 -20.32 -4.24
CA LYS A 28 -8.53 -21.66 -4.80
C LYS A 28 -9.98 -21.89 -5.27
N SER A 29 -10.93 -21.19 -4.66
CA SER A 29 -12.35 -21.22 -5.00
C SER A 29 -12.73 -20.26 -6.12
N GLY A 30 -11.78 -19.47 -6.64
CA GLY A 30 -11.96 -18.58 -7.80
C GLY A 30 -12.25 -17.11 -7.47
N ASP A 31 -12.34 -16.74 -6.19
CA ASP A 31 -12.60 -15.36 -5.76
C ASP A 31 -11.43 -14.44 -6.10
N LYS A 32 -11.73 -13.21 -6.48
CA LYS A 32 -10.69 -12.21 -6.81
C LYS A 32 -10.35 -11.40 -5.56
N ILE A 33 -9.06 -11.36 -5.22
CA ILE A 33 -8.51 -10.50 -4.17
C ILE A 33 -7.63 -9.45 -4.85
N SER A 34 -7.85 -8.18 -4.52
CA SER A 34 -7.03 -7.06 -4.99
C SER A 34 -6.46 -6.33 -3.78
N VAL A 35 -5.14 -6.15 -3.77
CA VAL A 35 -4.42 -5.37 -2.75
C VAL A 35 -4.06 -4.04 -3.36
N TYR A 36 -4.46 -2.95 -2.71
CA TYR A 36 -4.15 -1.59 -3.13
C TYR A 36 -3.07 -0.99 -2.23
N ASP A 37 -2.17 -0.26 -2.87
CA ASP A 37 -1.17 0.59 -2.25
C ASP A 37 -1.73 2.01 -2.22
N LEU A 38 -2.12 2.46 -1.03
CA LEU A 38 -2.59 3.80 -0.74
C LEU A 38 -1.43 4.60 -0.16
N ARG A 39 -0.76 5.37 -1.03
CA ARG A 39 0.47 6.07 -0.69
C ARG A 39 0.14 7.49 -0.27
N PHE A 40 0.30 7.80 1.02
CA PHE A 40 0.05 9.15 1.57
C PHE A 40 1.28 10.05 1.49
N CYS A 41 2.47 9.52 1.76
CA CYS A 41 3.73 10.27 1.84
C CYS A 41 4.70 9.85 0.74
N ARG A 42 5.53 10.80 0.29
CA ARG A 42 6.58 10.50 -0.70
C ARG A 42 7.64 9.58 -0.08
N PRO A 43 7.99 8.44 -0.74
CA PRO A 43 8.98 7.52 -0.18
C PRO A 43 10.32 8.19 0.09
N ASN A 44 10.88 7.94 1.27
CA ASN A 44 12.17 8.48 1.72
C ASN A 44 12.25 10.02 1.86
N LEU A 45 11.14 10.74 1.78
CA LEU A 45 11.09 12.20 1.96
C LEU A 45 10.17 12.62 3.11
N GLU A 46 9.05 11.93 3.29
CA GLU A 46 8.03 12.27 4.27
C GLU A 46 7.57 11.03 5.02
N ILE A 47 7.12 11.21 6.26
CA ILE A 47 6.59 10.15 7.09
C ILE A 47 5.37 10.66 7.87
N MET A 48 4.33 9.83 7.98
CA MET A 48 3.22 10.11 8.88
C MET A 48 3.67 9.91 10.33
N SER A 49 3.20 10.78 11.24
CA SER A 49 3.45 10.55 12.67
C SER A 49 2.81 9.23 13.13
N GLU A 50 3.42 8.55 14.10
CA GLU A 50 2.92 7.29 14.66
C GLU A 50 1.48 7.44 15.17
N ARG A 51 1.24 8.45 16.01
CA ARG A 51 -0.09 8.73 16.58
C ARG A 51 -1.12 9.03 15.48
N GLY A 52 -0.76 9.85 14.50
CA GLY A 52 -1.64 10.17 13.38
C GLY A 52 -1.95 8.94 12.52
N THR A 53 -0.97 8.07 12.28
CA THR A 53 -1.15 6.83 11.51
C THR A 53 -2.08 5.86 12.23
N HIS A 54 -1.90 5.67 13.54
CA HIS A 54 -2.76 4.80 14.34
C HIS A 54 -4.20 5.35 14.43
N THR A 55 -4.38 6.65 14.65
CA THR A 55 -5.73 7.26 14.62
C THR A 55 -6.38 7.11 13.24
N LEU A 56 -5.62 7.33 12.16
CA LEU A 56 -6.11 7.14 10.81
C LEU A 56 -6.52 5.69 10.54
N GLU A 57 -5.77 4.70 11.03
CA GLU A 57 -6.13 3.28 10.90
C GLU A 57 -7.52 2.97 11.48
N HIS A 58 -7.83 3.47 12.68
CA HIS A 58 -9.17 3.31 13.30
C HIS A 58 -10.28 3.98 12.48
N LEU A 59 -10.04 5.17 11.96
CA LEU A 59 -11.03 5.92 11.18
C LEU A 59 -11.18 5.41 9.74
N PHE A 60 -10.15 4.77 9.19
CA PHE A 60 -10.11 4.33 7.80
C PHE A 60 -10.64 2.90 7.60
N ALA A 61 -10.69 2.10 8.66
CA ALA A 61 -11.18 0.72 8.60
C ALA A 61 -12.71 0.58 8.64
N GLY A 62 -13.43 1.63 9.07
CA GLY A 62 -14.90 1.66 9.12
C GLY A 62 -15.52 1.81 7.74
#